data_AF-A6JP96-F1
#
_entry.id   AF-A6JP96-F1
#
_cell.length_a   1.000
_cell.length_b   1.000
_cell.length_c   1.000
_cell.angle_alpha   90.00
_cell.angle_beta   90.00
_cell.angle_gamma   90.00
#
_symmetry.space_group_name_H-M   'P 1'
#
loop_
_entity.id
_entity.type
_entity.pdbx_description
1 polymer ?
#
loop_
_entity_poly.entity_id
_entity_poly.type
_entity_poly.pdbx_seq_one_letter_code
_entity_poly.pdbx_strand_id
1 'polypeptide(L)'
;MSLGNLSLKSLEVESFHTRFSAWTPFKNQSLNRQLFQERVTLISHWFDLWTNKQRQEFLFMILSRSSKSQLRFIQDWLSERKQVARVDFSTVLPRCISLYIFSFLNPKDLCAAAQVSWPWKFLTEQDCLWMPKCTRFGWFLPYAPTRNEYGAWKQHYIACVSSLDWLTPR
;
A
#
# COMPACT_ATOMS: atom_id res chain seq x y z
N MET A 1 76.42 2.55 -30.31
CA MET A 1 75.14 1.90 -30.67
C MET A 1 74.17 2.07 -29.50
N SER A 2 72.95 2.46 -29.83
CA SER A 2 71.87 2.93 -28.96
C SER A 2 71.47 1.91 -27.88
N LEU A 3 71.16 2.40 -26.68
CA LEU A 3 69.91 2.07 -25.96
C LEU A 3 69.78 3.03 -24.77
N GLY A 4 68.95 4.05 -24.98
CA GLY A 4 68.63 5.07 -23.99
C GLY A 4 67.83 4.53 -22.81
N ASN A 5 68.04 5.19 -21.68
CA ASN A 5 67.11 5.28 -20.54
C ASN A 5 65.66 5.43 -21.03
N LEU A 6 64.70 4.84 -20.32
CA LEU A 6 63.66 5.59 -19.57
C LEU A 6 62.55 4.64 -19.06
N SER A 7 62.47 4.59 -17.74
CA SER A 7 61.25 4.41 -16.93
C SER A 7 60.32 3.23 -17.26
N LEU A 8 60.67 2.05 -16.75
CA LEU A 8 59.72 0.98 -16.47
C LEU A 8 58.97 1.25 -15.14
N LYS A 9 58.46 2.48 -14.99
CA LYS A 9 57.62 2.96 -13.88
C LYS A 9 56.55 3.89 -14.44
N SER A 10 55.48 3.35 -14.99
CA SER A 10 54.22 4.09 -15.23
C SER A 10 53.04 3.17 -15.55
N LEU A 11 52.95 2.02 -14.87
CA LEU A 11 51.76 1.17 -14.88
C LEU A 11 51.25 0.92 -13.46
N GLU A 12 51.39 1.93 -12.61
CA GLU A 12 50.39 2.16 -11.58
C GLU A 12 49.30 2.96 -12.26
N VAL A 13 48.15 2.32 -12.49
CA VAL A 13 46.88 3.04 -12.56
C VAL A 13 46.83 3.81 -11.25
N GLU A 14 47.27 5.06 -11.28
CA GLU A 14 47.13 5.99 -10.16
C GLU A 14 45.65 5.91 -9.79
N SER A 15 45.38 5.20 -8.69
CA SER A 15 44.07 5.16 -8.10
C SER A 15 43.86 6.58 -7.63
N PHE A 16 43.30 7.42 -8.50
CA PHE A 16 43.14 8.83 -8.24
C PHE A 16 42.46 8.93 -6.87
N HIS A 17 43.15 9.60 -5.95
CA HIS A 17 42.73 9.88 -4.57
C HIS A 17 41.47 10.77 -4.55
N THR A 18 40.40 10.30 -5.17
CA THR A 18 39.10 10.97 -5.30
C THR A 18 38.15 10.55 -4.19
N ARG A 19 38.54 9.55 -3.37
CA ARG A 19 37.79 9.05 -2.20
C ARG A 19 37.33 10.15 -1.24
N PHE A 20 38.06 11.27 -1.16
CA PHE A 20 37.73 12.42 -0.32
C PHE A 20 37.49 13.72 -1.10
N SER A 21 37.47 13.66 -2.43
CA SER A 21 37.27 14.85 -3.26
C SER A 21 35.78 15.15 -3.41
N ALA A 22 35.38 16.38 -3.06
CA ALA A 22 34.06 16.93 -3.37
C ALA A 22 33.94 17.35 -4.84
N TRP A 23 35.04 17.34 -5.61
CA TRP A 23 35.04 17.69 -7.02
C TRP A 23 34.17 16.72 -7.82
N THR A 24 33.49 17.24 -8.84
CA THR A 24 32.63 16.46 -9.72
C THR A 24 32.89 16.88 -11.18
N PRO A 25 33.31 15.96 -12.07
CA PRO A 25 33.67 16.30 -13.45
C PRO A 25 32.44 16.59 -14.31
N PHE A 26 31.87 17.79 -14.24
CA PHE A 26 30.65 18.11 -15.00
C PHE A 26 30.85 18.09 -16.52
N LYS A 27 32.07 18.38 -17.01
CA LYS A 27 32.37 18.40 -18.45
C LYS A 27 32.62 17.01 -19.05
N ASN A 28 33.06 16.04 -18.24
CA ASN A 28 33.35 14.69 -18.69
C ASN A 28 32.24 13.74 -18.21
N GLN A 29 31.28 13.48 -19.09
CA GLN A 29 30.08 12.72 -18.76
C GLN A 29 30.36 11.26 -18.37
N SER A 30 31.36 10.62 -18.98
CA SER A 30 31.71 9.22 -18.65
C SER A 30 32.33 9.13 -17.25
N LEU A 31 33.31 9.98 -16.95
CA LEU A 31 33.92 10.06 -15.61
C LEU A 31 32.89 10.49 -14.56
N ASN A 32 31.96 11.38 -14.90
CA ASN A 32 30.89 11.79 -14.00
C ASN A 32 29.99 10.62 -13.62
N ARG A 33 29.57 9.84 -14.62
CA ARG A 33 28.73 8.65 -14.41
C ARG A 33 29.45 7.61 -13.57
N GLN A 34 30.73 7.36 -13.84
CA GLN A 34 31.54 6.42 -13.05
C GLN A 34 31.62 6.87 -11.59
N LEU A 35 32.00 8.12 -11.35
CA LEU A 35 32.13 8.67 -9.99
C LEU A 35 30.78 8.68 -9.24
N PHE A 36 29.67 8.94 -9.94
CA PHE A 36 28.34 8.83 -9.36
C PHE A 36 28.06 7.40 -8.87
N GLN A 37 28.36 6.38 -9.68
CA GLN A 37 28.14 4.98 -9.29
C GLN A 37 29.01 4.56 -8.10
N GLU A 38 30.27 4.99 -8.08
CA GLU A 38 31.18 4.74 -6.96
C GLU A 38 30.66 5.37 -5.65
N ARG A 39 30.17 6.61 -5.72
CA ARG A 39 29.57 7.31 -4.56
C ARG A 39 28.28 6.66 -4.09
N VAL A 40 27.40 6.25 -5.01
CA VAL A 40 26.17 5.52 -4.68
C VAL A 40 26.53 4.20 -3.98
N THR A 41 27.49 3.45 -4.50
CA THR A 41 27.96 2.19 -3.90
C THR A 41 28.48 2.39 -2.48
N LEU A 42 29.29 3.45 -2.27
CA LEU A 42 29.84 3.78 -0.96
C LEU A 42 28.75 4.17 0.05
N ILE A 43 27.82 5.03 -0.34
CA ILE A 43 26.71 5.45 0.52
C ILE A 43 25.82 4.26 0.87
N SER A 44 25.51 3.38 -0.09
CA SER A 44 24.75 2.16 0.17
C SER A 44 25.45 1.26 1.18
N HIS A 45 26.76 1.07 1.04
CA HIS A 45 27.53 0.29 2.01
C HIS A 45 27.49 0.89 3.42
N TRP A 46 27.64 2.22 3.56
CA TRP A 46 27.49 2.88 4.85
C TRP A 46 26.07 2.75 5.41
N PHE A 47 25.07 2.92 4.56
CA PHE A 47 23.66 2.78 4.94
C PHE A 47 23.36 1.39 5.51
N ASP A 48 23.92 0.33 4.91
CA ASP A 48 23.78 -1.04 5.40
C ASP A 48 24.41 -1.27 6.78
N LEU A 49 25.47 -0.53 7.12
CA LEU A 49 26.14 -0.60 8.43
C LEU A 49 25.45 0.24 9.52
N TRP A 50 24.56 1.17 9.15
CA TRP A 50 23.89 2.05 10.11
C TRP A 50 22.73 1.40 10.84
N THR A 51 22.46 1.88 12.06
CA THR A 51 21.26 1.51 12.83
C THR A 51 19.98 2.02 12.16
N ASN A 52 18.83 1.43 12.51
CA ASN A 52 17.54 1.89 11.98
C ASN A 52 17.28 3.38 12.22
N LYS A 53 17.63 3.90 13.42
CA LYS A 53 17.49 5.32 13.74
C LYS A 53 18.34 6.21 12.83
N GLN A 54 19.60 5.84 12.60
CA GLN A 54 20.50 6.57 11.70
C GLN A 54 20.02 6.53 10.24
N ARG A 55 19.51 5.39 9.79
CA ARG A 55 18.91 5.27 8.44
C ARG A 55 17.70 6.21 8.28
N GLN A 56 16.83 6.26 9.28
CA GLN A 56 15.67 7.17 9.28
C GLN A 56 16.09 8.64 9.26
N GLU A 57 17.08 9.01 10.08
CA GLU A 57 17.64 10.36 10.12
C GLU A 57 18.28 10.76 8.79
N PHE A 58 19.06 9.87 8.17
CA PHE A 58 19.63 10.09 6.84
C PHE A 58 18.55 10.30 5.77
N LEU A 59 17.52 9.44 5.75
CA LEU A 59 16.39 9.58 4.81
C LEU A 59 15.67 10.92 5.01
N PHE A 60 15.41 11.33 6.25
CA PHE A 60 14.83 12.63 6.56
C PHE A 60 15.68 13.80 6.03
N MET A 61 17.01 13.72 6.21
CA MET A 61 17.94 14.72 5.70
C MET A 61 17.94 14.80 4.16
N ILE A 62 17.84 13.68 3.45
CA ILE A 62 17.75 13.68 1.98
C ILE A 62 16.39 14.23 1.50
N LEU A 63 15.30 13.80 2.13
CA LEU A 63 13.94 14.23 1.77
C LEU A 63 13.72 15.73 2.04
N SER A 64 14.22 16.27 3.15
CA SER A 64 14.09 17.69 3.49
C SER A 64 14.83 18.62 2.51
N ARG A 65 15.84 18.11 1.80
CA ARG A 65 16.61 18.84 0.78
C ARG A 65 16.10 18.60 -0.65
N SER A 66 15.12 17.71 -0.82
CA SER A 66 14.58 17.36 -2.13
C SER A 66 13.60 18.43 -2.64
N SER A 67 13.57 18.63 -3.95
CA SER A 67 12.62 19.52 -4.62
C SER A 67 11.21 18.92 -4.65
N LYS A 68 10.19 19.75 -4.94
CA LYS A 68 8.80 19.27 -5.13
C LYS A 68 8.65 18.23 -6.25
N SER A 69 9.49 18.25 -7.28
CA SER A 69 9.44 17.22 -8.34
C SER A 69 10.06 15.91 -7.87
N GLN A 70 11.16 15.96 -7.13
CA GLN A 70 11.80 14.78 -6.54
C GLN A 70 10.89 14.10 -5.50
N LEU A 71 10.21 14.87 -4.65
CA LEU A 71 9.26 14.33 -3.68
C LEU A 71 8.07 13.63 -4.35
N ARG A 72 7.54 14.21 -5.46
CA ARG A 72 6.49 13.56 -6.27
C ARG A 72 6.96 12.24 -6.87
N PHE A 73 8.17 12.22 -7.45
CA PHE A 73 8.76 10.98 -7.95
C PHE A 73 8.84 9.88 -6.88
N ILE A 74 9.24 10.23 -5.65
CA ILE A 74 9.29 9.28 -4.53
C ILE A 74 7.89 8.81 -4.13
N GLN A 75 6.90 9.71 -4.11
CA GLN A 75 5.51 9.37 -3.81
C GLN A 75 4.94 8.36 -4.82
N ASP A 76 5.16 8.60 -6.12
CA ASP A 76 4.68 7.72 -7.18
C ASP A 76 5.34 6.33 -7.08
N TRP A 77 6.67 6.31 -6.92
CA TRP A 77 7.42 5.06 -6.74
C TRP A 77 6.97 4.27 -5.51
N LEU A 78 6.71 4.94 -4.39
CA LEU A 78 6.19 4.29 -3.18
C LEU A 78 4.78 3.75 -3.38
N SER A 79 3.94 4.45 -4.15
CA SER A 79 2.56 4.05 -4.43
C SER A 79 2.48 2.84 -5.37
N GLU A 80 3.46 2.67 -6.24
CA GLU A 80 3.60 1.48 -7.11
C GLU A 80 4.16 0.28 -6.34
N ARG A 81 5.18 0.49 -5.50
CA ARG A 81 5.89 -0.58 -4.79
C ARG A 81 5.20 -1.08 -3.54
N LYS A 82 4.62 -0.15 -2.78
CA LYS A 82 3.71 -0.45 -1.69
C LYS A 82 2.35 -0.41 -2.36
N GLN A 83 1.65 -1.54 -2.48
CA GLN A 83 0.20 -1.46 -2.64
C GLN A 83 -0.26 -0.53 -1.53
N VAL A 84 -0.56 0.73 -1.86
CA VAL A 84 -1.00 1.74 -0.90
C VAL A 84 -2.07 1.03 -0.10
N ALA A 85 -1.77 0.77 1.18
CA ALA A 85 -2.55 -0.14 2.02
C ALA A 85 -4.01 0.16 1.73
N ARG A 86 -4.73 -0.78 1.12
CA ARG A 86 -6.09 -0.54 0.61
C ARG A 86 -6.87 0.05 1.76
N VAL A 87 -7.07 1.36 1.72
CA VAL A 87 -7.67 2.06 2.84
C VAL A 87 -9.08 1.50 2.94
N ASP A 88 -9.43 1.00 4.11
CA ASP A 88 -10.77 0.50 4.34
C ASP A 88 -11.74 1.67 4.14
N PHE A 89 -12.46 1.66 3.03
CA PHE A 89 -13.36 2.75 2.65
C PHE A 89 -14.41 3.03 3.73
N SER A 90 -14.78 2.01 4.51
CA SER A 90 -15.76 2.15 5.59
C SER A 90 -15.25 3.00 6.76
N THR A 91 -13.93 3.20 6.86
CA THR A 91 -13.29 4.04 7.89
C THR A 91 -13.12 5.50 7.45
N VAL A 92 -13.22 5.78 6.15
CA VAL A 92 -13.02 7.12 5.58
C VAL A 92 -14.33 7.76 5.16
N LEU A 93 -15.25 6.95 4.61
CA LEU A 93 -16.53 7.45 4.11
C LEU A 93 -17.57 7.59 5.24
N PRO A 94 -18.49 8.56 5.15
CA PRO A 94 -19.66 8.59 6.02
C PRO A 94 -20.47 7.29 5.93
N ARG A 95 -21.03 6.84 7.07
CA ARG A 95 -21.78 5.58 7.19
C ARG A 95 -22.83 5.38 6.10
N CYS A 96 -23.57 6.43 5.72
CA CYS A 96 -24.60 6.34 4.69
C CYS A 96 -24.04 5.93 3.32
N ILE A 97 -22.85 6.41 2.95
CA ILE A 97 -22.20 6.05 1.69
C ILE A 97 -21.67 4.62 1.74
N SER A 98 -21.09 4.20 2.86
CA SER A 98 -20.65 2.81 3.03
C SER A 98 -21.83 1.83 2.93
N LEU A 99 -22.96 2.15 3.57
CA LEU A 99 -24.19 1.35 3.46
C LEU A 99 -24.73 1.33 2.02
N TYR A 100 -24.69 2.46 1.32
CA TYR A 100 -25.06 2.51 -0.09
C TYR A 100 -24.19 1.59 -0.95
N ILE A 101 -22.87 1.58 -0.74
CA ILE A 101 -21.96 0.64 -1.42
C ILE A 101 -22.32 -0.81 -1.09
N PHE A 102 -22.53 -1.15 0.18
CA PHE A 102 -22.91 -2.51 0.58
C PHE A 102 -24.29 -2.93 0.03
N SER A 103 -25.20 -1.99 -0.25
CA SER A 103 -26.53 -2.31 -0.78
C SER A 103 -26.51 -3.02 -2.13
N PHE A 104 -25.45 -2.79 -2.93
CA PHE A 104 -25.23 -3.44 -4.23
C PHE A 104 -24.81 -4.91 -4.11
N LEU A 105 -24.36 -5.36 -2.94
CA LEU A 105 -23.94 -6.74 -2.74
C LEU A 105 -25.14 -7.68 -2.61
N ASN A 106 -24.99 -8.90 -3.12
CA ASN A 106 -25.97 -9.96 -2.88
C ASN A 106 -25.81 -10.51 -1.42
N PRO A 107 -26.77 -11.29 -0.91
CA PRO A 107 -26.70 -11.85 0.45
C PRO A 107 -25.42 -12.66 0.75
N LYS A 108 -24.90 -13.42 -0.22
CA LYS A 108 -23.67 -14.20 -0.05
C LYS A 108 -22.45 -13.28 0.10
N ASP A 109 -22.37 -12.25 -0.74
CA ASP A 109 -21.30 -11.26 -0.71
C ASP A 109 -21.36 -10.39 0.55
N LEU A 110 -22.55 -10.07 1.06
CA LEU A 110 -22.71 -9.41 2.36
C LEU A 110 -22.18 -10.29 3.50
N CYS A 111 -22.43 -11.60 3.46
CA CYS A 111 -21.89 -12.54 4.45
C CYS A 111 -20.37 -12.69 4.33
N ALA A 112 -19.80 -12.63 3.13
CA ALA A 112 -18.34 -12.59 2.95
C ALA A 112 -17.75 -11.27 3.47
N ALA A 113 -18.37 -10.14 3.16
CA ALA A 113 -17.98 -8.81 3.65
C ALA A 113 -18.01 -8.75 5.19
N ALA A 114 -19.00 -9.37 5.84
CA ALA A 114 -19.07 -9.46 7.30
C ALA A 114 -17.87 -10.17 7.95
N GLN A 115 -17.11 -10.97 7.20
CA GLN A 115 -15.94 -11.70 7.71
C GLN A 115 -14.63 -10.89 7.58
N VAL A 116 -14.66 -9.71 6.96
CA VAL A 116 -13.47 -8.88 6.76
C VAL A 116 -13.01 -8.23 8.06
N SER A 117 -13.93 -7.63 8.83
CA SER A 117 -13.63 -6.95 10.09
C SER A 117 -14.91 -6.75 10.93
N TRP A 118 -14.76 -6.46 12.23
CA TRP A 118 -15.90 -6.12 13.10
C TRP A 118 -16.70 -4.89 12.61
N PRO A 119 -16.07 -3.78 12.16
CA PRO A 119 -16.80 -2.67 11.54
C PRO A 119 -17.59 -3.07 10.30
N TRP A 120 -17.00 -3.91 9.43
CA TRP A 120 -17.70 -4.41 8.25
C TRP A 120 -18.87 -5.29 8.63
N LYS A 121 -18.70 -6.20 9.59
CA LYS A 121 -19.79 -7.00 10.14
C LYS A 121 -20.93 -6.11 10.62
N PHE A 122 -20.63 -5.09 11.41
CA PHE A 122 -21.67 -4.20 11.90
C PHE A 122 -22.40 -3.47 10.76
N LEU A 123 -21.69 -3.01 9.72
CA LEU A 123 -22.31 -2.33 8.57
C LEU A 123 -23.12 -3.26 7.68
N THR A 124 -22.59 -4.45 7.37
CA THR A 124 -23.22 -5.39 6.42
C THR A 124 -24.41 -6.12 7.02
N GLU A 125 -24.53 -6.17 8.35
CA GLU A 125 -25.66 -6.77 9.07
C GLU A 125 -26.80 -5.79 9.34
N GLN A 126 -26.73 -4.55 8.83
CA GLN A 126 -27.77 -3.54 9.06
C GLN A 126 -29.08 -3.86 8.34
N ASP A 127 -30.19 -3.63 9.05
CA ASP A 127 -31.54 -3.93 8.57
C ASP A 127 -31.90 -3.19 7.27
N CYS A 128 -31.36 -2.00 7.04
CA CYS A 128 -31.56 -1.28 5.78
C CYS A 128 -30.99 -2.01 4.55
N LEU A 129 -30.05 -2.94 4.73
CA LEU A 129 -29.50 -3.77 3.66
C LEU A 129 -30.32 -5.04 3.44
N TRP A 130 -30.85 -5.63 4.52
CA TRP A 130 -31.53 -6.94 4.48
C TRP A 130 -33.03 -6.82 4.26
N MET A 131 -33.68 -5.77 4.77
CA MET A 131 -35.11 -5.54 4.59
C MET A 131 -35.52 -5.53 3.11
N PRO A 132 -34.89 -4.74 2.20
CA PRO A 132 -35.28 -4.75 0.78
C PRO A 132 -35.09 -6.11 0.11
N LYS A 133 -34.14 -6.92 0.61
CA LYS A 133 -33.85 -8.25 0.07
C LYS A 133 -34.89 -9.27 0.52
N CYS A 134 -35.37 -9.20 1.76
CA CYS A 134 -36.50 -10.00 2.26
C CYS A 134 -37.81 -9.62 1.57
N THR A 135 -38.15 -8.32 1.52
CA THR A 135 -39.43 -7.85 1.00
C THR A 135 -39.60 -8.16 -0.49
N ARG A 136 -38.50 -8.27 -1.25
CA ARG A 136 -38.53 -8.70 -2.66
C ARG A 136 -39.09 -10.13 -2.83
N PHE A 137 -38.95 -10.99 -1.83
CA PHE A 137 -39.53 -12.34 -1.81
C PHE A 137 -40.87 -12.40 -1.06
N GLY A 138 -41.43 -11.25 -0.65
CA GLY A 138 -42.62 -11.20 0.18
C GLY A 138 -42.40 -11.69 1.62
N TRP A 139 -41.15 -11.72 2.10
CA TRP A 139 -40.84 -12.08 3.47
C TRP A 139 -40.87 -10.84 4.34
N PHE A 140 -41.78 -10.82 5.31
CA PHE A 140 -41.99 -9.72 6.22
C PHE A 140 -41.82 -10.20 7.65
N LEU A 141 -41.16 -9.39 8.47
CA LEU A 141 -41.13 -9.62 9.91
C LEU A 141 -42.53 -9.48 10.50
N PRO A 142 -42.89 -10.31 11.50
CA PRO A 142 -44.19 -10.20 12.18
C PRO A 142 -44.27 -9.02 13.14
N TYR A 143 -43.18 -8.26 13.30
CA TYR A 143 -43.08 -7.07 14.14
C TYR A 143 -42.16 -6.03 13.49
N ALA A 144 -42.22 -4.79 13.97
CA ALA A 144 -41.28 -3.74 13.60
C ALA A 144 -40.07 -3.77 14.56
N PRO A 145 -38.83 -3.98 14.06
CA PRO A 145 -37.64 -3.98 14.90
C PRO A 145 -37.48 -2.67 15.68
N THR A 146 -37.00 -2.80 16.92
CA THR A 146 -36.72 -1.62 17.74
C THR A 146 -35.46 -0.89 17.25
N ARG A 147 -35.26 0.38 17.61
CA ARG A 147 -34.13 1.19 17.10
C ARG A 147 -32.73 0.61 17.36
N ASN A 148 -32.59 -0.23 18.39
CA ASN A 148 -31.32 -0.84 18.80
C ASN A 148 -31.21 -2.33 18.45
N GLU A 149 -32.21 -2.86 17.74
CA GLU A 149 -32.21 -4.23 17.28
C GLU A 149 -31.56 -4.27 15.89
N TYR A 150 -30.38 -4.88 15.83
CA TYR A 150 -29.60 -4.99 14.59
C TYR A 150 -29.63 -6.43 14.09
N GLY A 151 -29.86 -6.61 12.80
CA GLY A 151 -29.75 -7.91 12.15
C GLY A 151 -31.01 -8.77 12.24
N ALA A 152 -32.14 -8.24 12.73
CA ALA A 152 -33.42 -8.94 12.74
C ALA A 152 -33.81 -9.37 11.31
N TRP A 153 -33.64 -8.47 10.34
CA TRP A 153 -33.92 -8.78 8.93
C TRP A 153 -32.94 -9.80 8.34
N LYS A 154 -31.67 -9.76 8.74
CA LYS A 154 -30.68 -10.78 8.33
C LYS A 154 -31.04 -12.16 8.86
N GLN A 155 -31.35 -12.26 10.15
CA GLN A 155 -31.74 -13.51 10.79
C GLN A 155 -32.99 -14.09 10.15
N HIS A 156 -33.98 -13.23 9.86
CA HIS A 156 -35.19 -13.63 9.15
C HIS A 156 -34.89 -14.13 7.73
N TYR A 157 -34.03 -13.42 6.97
CA TYR A 157 -33.60 -13.88 5.64
C TYR A 157 -33.01 -15.29 5.69
N ILE A 158 -32.09 -15.54 6.64
CA ILE A 158 -31.46 -16.84 6.82
C ILE A 158 -32.51 -17.91 7.15
N ALA A 159 -33.42 -17.64 8.08
CA ALA A 159 -34.49 -18.56 8.45
C ALA A 159 -35.40 -18.92 7.26
N CYS A 160 -35.80 -17.93 6.45
CA CYS A 160 -36.62 -18.15 5.25
C CYS A 160 -35.89 -18.99 4.21
N VAL A 161 -34.62 -18.70 3.91
CA VAL A 161 -33.83 -19.49 2.96
C VAL A 161 -33.65 -20.92 3.46
N SER A 162 -33.30 -21.12 4.73
CA SER A 162 -33.16 -22.47 5.30
C SER A 162 -34.46 -23.27 5.26
N SER A 163 -35.63 -22.61 5.35
CA SER A 163 -36.93 -23.28 5.20
C SER A 163 -37.24 -23.68 3.75
N LEU A 164 -36.74 -22.93 2.77
CA LEU A 164 -36.91 -23.24 1.35
C LEU A 164 -36.03 -24.42 0.91
N ASP A 165 -34.79 -24.47 1.40
CA ASP A 165 -33.87 -25.56 1.08
C ASP A 165 -34.41 -26.94 1.53
N TRP A 166 -35.29 -26.97 2.54
CA TRP A 166 -36.00 -28.17 2.98
C TRP A 166 -37.12 -28.62 2.03
N LEU A 167 -37.66 -27.70 1.22
CA LEU A 167 -38.79 -27.96 0.31
C LEU A 167 -38.36 -28.42 -1.08
N THR A 168 -37.07 -28.30 -1.42
CA THR A 168 -36.48 -28.87 -2.64
C THR A 168 -35.85 -30.23 -2.33
N PRO A 169 -36.43 -31.36 -2.79
CA PRO A 169 -35.76 -32.66 -2.69
C PRO A 169 -34.45 -32.62 -3.48
N ARG A 170 -33.39 -33.22 -2.93
CA ARG A 170 -32.11 -33.40 -3.61
C ARG A 170 -32.19 -34.40 -4.75
#